data_AF-A0A0P0L7R2-F1
#
_entry.id   AF-A0A0P0L7R2-F1
#
_cell.length_a   1.000
_cell.length_b   1.000
_cell.length_c   1.000
_cell.angle_alpha   90.00
_cell.angle_beta   90.00
_cell.angle_gamma   90.00
#
_symmetry.space_group_name_H-M   'P 1'
#
loop_
_entity.id
_entity.type
_entity.pdbx_description
1 polymer ?
#
loop_
_entity_poly.entity_id
_entity_poly.type
_entity_poly.pdbx_seq_one_letter_code
_entity_poly.pdbx_strand_id
1 'polypeptide(L)'
;MKLSAFGGGVKAGGPNYCACFVNIADKPGSTTDYTQSYVKAYEQEFAHARDVNNLYGEQNAFRYLPLKNMVLRLFPGDNNEDAKMIALAARICHTPLSISFEPGDDRTAALASLGCPLKEEALAGFLKSMKNYERIRTCGADIPMEMYEEAARIDKYIATAKPVKDGRVELIHYIKEQSISFEYHRYGSILEVPPVE
;
A
#
# COMPACT_ATOMS: atom_id res chain seq x y z
N MET A 1 -5.02 9.17 -0.50
CA MET A 1 -4.87 10.54 0.01
C MET A 1 -5.84 11.47 -0.72
N LYS A 2 -6.14 12.63 -0.13
CA LYS A 2 -6.80 13.73 -0.84
C LYS A 2 -5.75 14.50 -1.68
N LEU A 3 -6.04 15.72 -2.12
CA LEU A 3 -5.19 16.49 -3.04
C LEU A 3 -3.91 17.09 -2.41
N SER A 4 -3.64 16.84 -1.13
CA SER A 4 -2.49 17.43 -0.41
C SER A 4 -1.16 16.71 -0.64
N ALA A 5 -1.14 15.58 -1.36
CA ALA A 5 0.07 14.82 -1.66
C ALA A 5 -0.13 13.97 -2.92
N PHE A 6 0.93 13.84 -3.73
CA PHE A 6 1.01 12.93 -4.86
C PHE A 6 2.07 11.85 -4.58
N GLY A 7 1.77 10.59 -4.93
CA GLY A 7 2.69 9.46 -4.77
C GLY A 7 2.29 8.42 -3.72
N GLY A 8 3.30 7.77 -3.12
CA GLY A 8 3.15 6.66 -2.16
C GLY A 8 2.59 7.03 -0.79
N GLY A 9 2.47 8.32 -0.48
CA GLY A 9 1.82 8.79 0.76
C GLY A 9 2.59 8.55 2.04
N VAL A 10 3.90 8.49 1.90
CA VAL A 10 4.85 8.39 3.00
C VAL A 10 5.20 9.79 3.48
N LYS A 11 5.23 10.01 4.79
CA LYS A 11 5.48 11.31 5.41
C LYS A 11 6.96 11.64 5.40
N ALA A 12 7.29 12.87 5.00
CA ALA A 12 8.62 13.42 5.24
C ALA A 12 8.92 13.44 6.75
N GLY A 13 10.18 13.12 7.11
CA GLY A 13 10.59 12.94 8.51
C GLY A 13 10.07 11.65 9.16
N GLY A 14 9.29 10.83 8.45
CA GLY A 14 8.85 9.51 8.90
C GLY A 14 9.87 8.41 8.59
N PRO A 15 9.71 7.22 9.20
CA PRO A 15 10.68 6.13 9.12
C PRO A 15 10.81 5.54 7.71
N ASN A 16 9.81 5.74 6.84
CA ASN A 16 9.78 5.14 5.51
C ASN A 16 10.16 6.12 4.38
N TYR A 17 10.39 7.40 4.68
CA TYR A 17 10.53 8.43 3.64
C TYR A 17 11.70 8.16 2.68
N CYS A 18 12.83 7.69 3.22
CA CYS A 18 14.01 7.39 2.42
C CYS A 18 13.77 6.24 1.41
N ALA A 19 12.83 5.34 1.68
CA ALA A 19 12.50 4.24 0.77
C ALA A 19 11.91 4.74 -0.56
N CYS A 20 11.36 5.96 -0.60
CA CYS A 20 10.84 6.57 -1.82
C CYS A 20 11.92 6.94 -2.84
N PHE A 21 13.21 6.97 -2.45
CA PHE A 21 14.32 7.39 -3.29
C PHE A 21 15.20 6.24 -3.78
N VAL A 22 14.76 4.99 -3.57
CA VAL A 22 15.52 3.80 -3.95
C VAL A 22 14.63 2.78 -4.63
N ASN A 23 15.23 1.96 -5.47
CA ASN A 23 14.58 0.77 -6.01
C ASN A 23 14.97 -0.44 -5.16
N ILE A 24 13.99 -1.13 -4.60
CA ILE A 24 14.20 -2.32 -3.78
C ILE A 24 13.73 -3.54 -4.58
N ALA A 25 14.58 -4.56 -4.63
CA ALA A 25 14.29 -5.82 -5.30
C ALA A 25 14.75 -6.98 -4.42
N ASP A 26 14.08 -8.12 -4.55
CA ASP A 26 14.54 -9.34 -3.92
C ASP A 26 15.93 -9.74 -4.44
N LYS A 27 16.77 -10.22 -3.53
CA LYS A 27 18.06 -10.79 -3.91
C LYS A 27 17.85 -11.99 -4.86
N PRO A 28 18.64 -12.14 -5.94
CA PRO A 28 18.57 -13.32 -6.79
C PRO A 28 18.69 -14.61 -5.98
N GLY A 29 17.79 -15.56 -6.22
CA GLY A 29 17.73 -16.83 -5.48
C GLY A 29 17.16 -16.72 -4.05
N SER A 30 16.56 -15.58 -3.67
CA SER A 30 15.92 -15.43 -2.37
C SER A 30 14.87 -16.52 -2.12
N THR A 31 15.04 -17.24 -1.03
CA THR A 31 14.13 -18.28 -0.53
C THR A 31 13.19 -17.75 0.55
N THR A 32 13.08 -16.42 0.73
CA THR A 32 12.17 -15.82 1.71
C THR A 32 10.74 -16.31 1.47
N ASP A 33 10.12 -16.84 2.52
CA ASP A 33 8.69 -17.12 2.54
C ASP A 33 7.94 -15.82 2.82
N TYR A 34 7.41 -15.22 1.75
CA TYR A 34 6.70 -13.95 1.83
C TYR A 34 5.44 -14.05 2.71
N THR A 35 4.84 -15.25 2.85
CA THR A 35 3.63 -15.41 3.65
C THR A 35 3.90 -15.17 5.12
N GLN A 36 5.01 -15.71 5.64
CA GLN A 36 5.46 -15.46 7.01
C GLN A 36 6.05 -14.07 7.17
N SER A 37 6.84 -13.61 6.20
CA SER A 37 7.47 -12.29 6.25
C SER A 37 6.43 -11.17 6.37
N TYR A 38 5.34 -11.25 5.59
CA TYR A 38 4.28 -10.24 5.60
C TYR A 38 3.53 -10.21 6.93
N VAL A 39 3.11 -11.38 7.45
CA VAL A 39 2.42 -11.47 8.74
C VAL A 39 3.29 -10.87 9.85
N LYS A 40 4.57 -11.30 9.92
CA LYS A 40 5.51 -10.80 10.92
C LYS A 40 5.73 -9.28 10.81
N ALA A 41 5.90 -8.75 9.60
CA ALA A 41 6.10 -7.32 9.41
C ALA A 41 4.87 -6.51 9.84
N TYR A 42 3.66 -7.01 9.53
CA TYR A 42 2.43 -6.37 9.95
C TYR A 42 2.29 -6.35 11.47
N GLU A 43 2.42 -7.51 12.11
CA GLU A 43 2.33 -7.63 13.57
C GLU A 43 3.38 -6.78 14.28
N GLN A 44 4.63 -6.78 13.81
CA GLN A 44 5.70 -6.10 14.53
C GLN A 44 5.72 -4.59 14.29
N GLU A 45 5.38 -4.12 13.09
CA GLU A 45 5.54 -2.72 12.70
C GLU A 45 4.21 -2.01 12.44
N PHE A 46 3.35 -2.58 11.60
CA PHE A 46 2.24 -1.83 11.02
C PHE A 46 0.94 -1.90 11.84
N ALA A 47 0.84 -2.85 12.78
CA ALA A 47 -0.34 -3.06 13.63
C ALA A 47 -0.40 -2.15 14.86
N HIS A 48 0.64 -1.37 15.15
CA HIS A 48 0.78 -0.66 16.42
C HIS A 48 0.91 0.85 16.24
N ALA A 49 0.11 1.61 17.01
CA ALA A 49 0.37 3.03 17.25
C ALA A 49 1.49 3.18 18.29
N ARG A 50 2.37 4.17 18.10
CA ARG A 50 3.50 4.43 19.02
C ARG A 50 3.68 5.93 19.24
N ASP A 51 3.92 6.35 20.48
CA ASP A 51 4.44 7.69 20.75
C ASP A 51 5.92 7.73 20.36
N VAL A 52 6.25 8.51 19.34
CA VAL A 52 7.60 8.55 18.77
C VAL A 52 8.50 9.59 19.45
N ASN A 53 7.94 10.55 20.18
CA ASN A 53 8.71 11.62 20.82
C ASN A 53 8.77 11.49 22.34
N ASN A 54 7.77 10.88 22.97
CA ASN A 54 7.69 10.67 24.43
C ASN A 54 7.87 11.98 25.23
N LEU A 55 7.16 13.03 24.82
CA LEU A 55 7.21 14.33 25.49
C LEU A 55 6.29 14.34 26.72
N TYR A 56 6.72 14.98 27.80
CA TYR A 56 5.87 15.15 28.97
C TYR A 56 4.85 16.27 28.72
N GLY A 57 3.56 15.94 28.79
CA GLY A 57 2.46 16.85 28.52
C GLY A 57 1.93 16.86 27.07
N GLU A 58 2.59 16.17 26.13
CA GLU A 58 2.16 16.02 24.74
C GLU A 58 2.43 14.61 24.22
N GLN A 59 1.44 13.96 23.62
CA GLN A 59 1.60 12.66 22.99
C GLN A 59 1.67 12.81 21.47
N ASN A 60 2.68 12.21 20.84
CA ASN A 60 2.87 12.23 19.39
C ASN A 60 2.76 10.82 18.81
N ALA A 61 1.54 10.35 18.66
CA ALA A 61 1.26 9.02 18.13
C ALA A 61 1.50 8.95 16.62
N PHE A 62 2.30 7.98 16.19
CA PHE A 62 2.46 7.57 14.80
C PHE A 62 1.84 6.20 14.60
N ARG A 63 1.01 6.07 13.56
CA ARG A 63 0.32 4.81 13.23
C ARG A 63 0.09 4.65 11.74
N TYR A 64 -0.31 3.45 11.35
CA TYR A 64 -0.63 3.10 9.96
C TYR A 64 -2.12 2.79 9.83
N LEU A 65 -2.72 3.20 8.71
CA LEU A 65 -4.12 2.94 8.38
C LEU A 65 -4.23 2.25 7.02
N PRO A 66 -5.23 1.38 6.79
CA PRO A 66 -5.48 0.84 5.46
C PRO A 66 -5.83 1.95 4.45
N LEU A 67 -5.51 1.68 3.18
CA LEU A 67 -6.07 2.47 2.08
C LEU A 67 -7.55 2.12 1.90
N LYS A 68 -8.35 3.08 1.41
CA LYS A 68 -9.80 2.93 1.20
C LYS A 68 -10.09 1.79 0.21
N ASN A 69 -9.37 1.75 -0.89
CA ASN A 69 -9.46 0.70 -1.91
C ASN A 69 -8.31 0.80 -2.92
N MET A 70 -7.97 -0.33 -3.51
CA MET A 70 -6.96 -0.47 -4.55
C MET A 70 -7.45 -1.32 -5.71
N VAL A 71 -6.80 -1.15 -6.87
CA VAL A 71 -6.89 -2.09 -7.98
C VAL A 71 -5.51 -2.55 -8.39
N LEU A 72 -5.34 -3.86 -8.58
CA LEU A 72 -4.22 -4.43 -9.30
C LEU A 72 -4.61 -4.56 -10.77
N ARG A 73 -3.89 -3.89 -11.67
CA ARG A 73 -4.01 -4.12 -13.11
C ARG A 73 -2.89 -5.06 -13.55
N LEU A 74 -3.27 -6.22 -14.07
CA LEU A 74 -2.37 -7.22 -14.65
C LEU A 74 -2.29 -7.07 -16.16
N PHE A 75 -1.11 -7.37 -16.69
CA PHE A 75 -0.80 -7.45 -18.11
C PHE A 75 -0.35 -8.87 -18.51
N PRO A 76 -0.40 -9.25 -19.80
CA PRO A 76 -0.05 -10.61 -20.24
C PRO A 76 1.33 -11.12 -19.79
N GLY A 77 2.31 -10.23 -19.64
CA GLY A 77 3.66 -10.57 -19.16
C GLY A 77 3.77 -10.77 -17.64
N ASP A 78 2.75 -10.39 -16.87
CA ASP A 78 2.77 -10.51 -15.42
C ASP A 78 2.57 -11.95 -14.98
N ASN A 79 3.28 -12.35 -13.94
CA ASN A 79 3.17 -13.69 -13.38
C ASN A 79 2.10 -13.75 -12.28
N ASN A 80 1.47 -14.92 -12.10
CA ASN A 80 0.42 -15.11 -11.10
C ASN A 80 0.96 -15.07 -9.66
N GLU A 81 2.25 -15.27 -9.44
CA GLU A 81 2.84 -15.26 -8.09
C GLU A 81 2.92 -13.84 -7.55
N ASP A 82 3.34 -12.87 -8.36
CA ASP A 82 3.31 -11.44 -8.05
C ASP A 82 1.89 -11.00 -7.69
N ALA A 83 0.88 -11.47 -8.43
CA ALA A 83 -0.53 -11.20 -8.12
C ALA A 83 -0.97 -11.77 -6.76
N LYS A 84 -0.54 -12.99 -6.42
CA LYS A 84 -0.81 -13.59 -5.10
C LYS A 84 -0.11 -12.85 -3.96
N MET A 85 1.13 -12.42 -4.17
CA MET A 85 1.87 -11.60 -3.19
C MET A 85 1.13 -10.30 -2.91
N ILE A 86 0.73 -9.57 -3.97
CA ILE A 86 -0.02 -8.32 -3.87
C ILE A 86 -1.37 -8.53 -3.16
N ALA A 87 -2.11 -9.58 -3.51
CA ALA A 87 -3.39 -9.90 -2.88
C ALA A 87 -3.23 -10.28 -1.39
N LEU A 88 -2.18 -11.03 -1.05
CA LEU A 88 -1.86 -11.37 0.33
C LEU A 88 -1.51 -10.12 1.14
N ALA A 89 -0.65 -9.25 0.60
CA ALA A 89 -0.26 -8.01 1.23
C ALA A 89 -1.47 -7.10 1.50
N ALA A 90 -2.33 -6.91 0.49
CA ALA A 90 -3.56 -6.13 0.64
C ALA A 90 -4.48 -6.71 1.71
N ARG A 91 -4.65 -8.04 1.75
CA ARG A 91 -5.46 -8.73 2.76
C ARG A 91 -4.91 -8.56 4.18
N ILE A 92 -3.60 -8.72 4.37
CA ILE A 92 -2.93 -8.52 5.67
C ILE A 92 -3.09 -7.07 6.13
N CYS A 93 -2.94 -6.10 5.23
CA CYS A 93 -3.12 -4.68 5.51
C CYS A 93 -4.59 -4.22 5.54
N HIS A 94 -5.57 -5.14 5.50
CA HIS A 94 -7.00 -4.84 5.49
C HIS A 94 -7.44 -3.85 4.41
N THR A 95 -6.74 -3.84 3.27
CA THR A 95 -6.99 -2.93 2.16
C THR A 95 -7.82 -3.63 1.10
N PRO A 96 -9.04 -3.12 0.78
CA PRO A 96 -9.86 -3.71 -0.26
C PRO A 96 -9.16 -3.67 -1.62
N LEU A 97 -8.99 -4.85 -2.23
CA LEU A 97 -8.33 -5.01 -3.53
C LEU A 97 -9.27 -5.65 -4.55
N SER A 98 -9.37 -5.07 -5.74
CA SER A 98 -9.86 -5.76 -6.93
C SER A 98 -8.72 -6.05 -7.90
N ILE A 99 -8.82 -7.10 -8.69
CA ILE A 99 -7.84 -7.45 -9.73
C ILE A 99 -8.51 -7.31 -11.09
N SER A 100 -7.81 -6.67 -12.03
CA SER A 100 -8.27 -6.36 -13.37
C SER A 100 -7.28 -6.88 -14.39
N PHE A 101 -7.75 -7.48 -15.49
CA PHE A 101 -6.92 -8.01 -16.58
C PHE A 101 -7.60 -7.83 -17.94
N GLU A 102 -6.82 -7.89 -19.03
CA GLU A 102 -7.32 -7.73 -20.40
C GLU A 102 -8.22 -8.91 -20.84
N PRO A 103 -9.22 -8.67 -21.69
CA PRO A 103 -9.91 -9.73 -22.40
C PRO A 103 -8.92 -10.58 -23.20
N GLY A 104 -8.93 -11.90 -22.97
CA GLY A 104 -7.97 -12.83 -23.58
C GLY A 104 -6.75 -13.18 -22.71
N ASP A 105 -6.55 -12.51 -21.58
CA ASP A 105 -5.65 -12.95 -20.51
C ASP A 105 -6.49 -13.43 -19.30
N ASP A 106 -7.29 -14.50 -19.50
CA ASP A 106 -8.18 -14.99 -18.44
C ASP A 106 -7.39 -15.58 -17.27
N ARG A 107 -7.41 -14.85 -16.15
CA ARG A 107 -6.75 -15.22 -14.89
C ARG A 107 -7.73 -15.77 -13.86
N THR A 108 -9.00 -15.93 -14.22
CA THR A 108 -10.09 -16.23 -13.28
C THR A 108 -9.83 -17.49 -12.48
N ALA A 109 -9.52 -18.61 -13.14
CA ALA A 109 -9.25 -19.87 -12.46
C ALA A 109 -8.01 -19.82 -11.57
N ALA A 110 -6.94 -19.17 -12.03
CA ALA A 110 -5.66 -19.09 -11.32
C ALA A 110 -5.74 -18.22 -10.06
N LEU A 111 -6.61 -17.21 -10.06
CA LEU A 111 -6.71 -16.20 -9.00
C LEU A 111 -8.00 -16.32 -8.16
N ALA A 112 -8.92 -17.23 -8.49
CA ALA A 112 -10.19 -17.41 -7.79
C ALA A 112 -10.03 -17.62 -6.27
N SER A 113 -8.99 -18.33 -5.85
CA SER A 113 -8.72 -18.62 -4.43
C SER A 113 -8.29 -17.41 -3.61
N LEU A 114 -7.97 -16.27 -4.25
CA LEU A 114 -7.55 -15.05 -3.57
C LEU A 114 -8.70 -14.30 -2.89
N GLY A 115 -9.95 -14.62 -3.23
CA GLY A 115 -11.13 -13.96 -2.65
C GLY A 115 -11.28 -12.47 -3.02
N CYS A 116 -10.52 -12.00 -4.02
CA CYS A 116 -10.60 -10.64 -4.54
C CYS A 116 -11.59 -10.58 -5.71
N PRO A 117 -12.38 -9.49 -5.88
CA PRO A 117 -13.16 -9.30 -7.09
C PRO A 117 -12.25 -9.26 -8.33
N LEU A 118 -12.51 -10.17 -9.27
CA LEU A 118 -11.81 -10.25 -10.54
C LEU A 118 -12.63 -9.55 -11.63
N LYS A 119 -11.98 -8.77 -12.49
CA LYS A 119 -12.60 -8.02 -13.58
C LYS A 119 -11.83 -8.23 -14.88
N GLU A 120 -12.51 -8.82 -15.85
CA GLU A 120 -12.05 -8.79 -17.23
C GLU A 120 -12.52 -7.47 -17.87
N GLU A 121 -11.59 -6.61 -18.24
CA GLU A 121 -11.91 -5.33 -18.87
C GLU A 121 -10.78 -4.85 -19.78
N ALA A 122 -11.15 -4.32 -20.95
CA ALA A 122 -10.18 -3.73 -21.87
C ALA A 122 -9.55 -2.47 -21.26
N LEU A 123 -8.32 -2.13 -21.67
CA LEU A 123 -7.60 -0.94 -21.21
C LEU A 123 -8.47 0.34 -21.21
N ALA A 124 -9.20 0.60 -22.31
CA ALA A 124 -10.05 1.77 -22.43
C ALA A 124 -11.20 1.81 -21.40
N GLY A 125 -11.69 0.66 -20.95
CA GLY A 125 -12.66 0.54 -19.85
C GLY A 125 -12.00 0.80 -18.50
N PHE A 126 -10.82 0.21 -18.28
CA PHE A 126 -10.03 0.40 -17.07
C PHE A 126 -9.66 1.87 -16.84
N LEU A 127 -9.17 2.59 -17.86
CA LEU A 127 -8.79 4.00 -17.75
C LEU A 127 -9.94 4.85 -17.19
N LYS A 128 -11.19 4.61 -17.64
CA LYS A 128 -12.38 5.32 -17.14
C LYS A 128 -12.70 5.03 -15.67
N SER A 129 -12.30 3.87 -15.17
CA SER A 129 -12.58 3.40 -13.81
C SER A 129 -11.47 3.76 -12.81
N MET A 130 -10.25 4.12 -13.26
CA MET A 130 -9.09 4.44 -12.41
C MET A 130 -9.40 5.46 -11.30
N LYS A 131 -10.22 6.48 -11.58
CA LYS A 131 -10.62 7.52 -10.62
C LYS A 131 -11.32 6.97 -9.36
N ASN A 132 -11.93 5.79 -9.46
CA ASN A 132 -12.70 5.17 -8.38
C ASN A 132 -11.81 4.53 -7.30
N TYR A 133 -10.51 4.39 -7.56
CA TYR A 133 -9.56 3.75 -6.66
C TYR A 133 -8.69 4.78 -5.94
N GLU A 134 -8.33 4.53 -4.68
CA GLU A 134 -7.38 5.38 -3.97
C GLU A 134 -5.96 5.23 -4.54
N ARG A 135 -5.58 4.01 -4.96
CA ARG A 135 -4.29 3.71 -5.56
C ARG A 135 -4.41 2.60 -6.61
N ILE A 136 -3.64 2.73 -7.69
CA ILE A 136 -3.48 1.69 -8.71
C ILE A 136 -2.16 0.95 -8.42
N ARG A 137 -2.16 -0.38 -8.55
CA ARG A 137 -1.00 -1.25 -8.42
C ARG A 137 -0.78 -1.98 -9.75
N THR A 138 0.48 -2.13 -10.15
CA THR A 138 0.93 -2.97 -11.26
C THR A 138 2.12 -3.81 -10.81
N CYS A 139 2.46 -4.88 -11.53
CA CYS A 139 3.62 -5.72 -11.19
C CYS A 139 4.96 -5.16 -11.67
N GLY A 140 4.93 -4.06 -12.44
CA GLY A 140 6.10 -3.40 -12.99
C GLY A 140 5.77 -2.02 -13.56
N ALA A 141 6.81 -1.33 -14.04
CA ALA A 141 6.71 -0.02 -14.69
C ALA A 141 6.56 -0.10 -16.22
N ASP A 142 6.66 -1.29 -16.81
CA ASP A 142 6.40 -1.49 -18.24
C ASP A 142 4.89 -1.62 -18.47
N ILE A 143 4.22 -0.45 -18.53
CA ILE A 143 2.77 -0.33 -18.72
C ILE A 143 2.47 0.71 -19.81
N PRO A 144 1.30 0.65 -20.46
CA PRO A 144 0.93 1.58 -21.52
C PRO A 144 0.99 3.05 -21.07
N MET A 145 1.50 3.93 -21.93
CA MET A 145 1.68 5.35 -21.62
C MET A 145 0.35 6.03 -21.25
N GLU A 146 -0.75 5.59 -21.86
CA GLU A 146 -2.09 6.11 -21.61
C GLU A 146 -2.52 5.95 -20.14
N MET A 147 -1.99 4.95 -19.42
CA MET A 147 -2.23 4.83 -17.98
C MET A 147 -1.55 5.94 -17.19
N TYR A 148 -0.30 6.29 -17.54
CA TYR A 148 0.41 7.38 -16.89
C TYR A 148 -0.24 8.73 -17.19
N GLU A 149 -0.64 8.95 -18.44
CA GLU A 149 -1.36 10.15 -18.86
C GLU A 149 -2.69 10.31 -18.13
N GLU A 150 -3.49 9.24 -18.06
CA GLU A 150 -4.75 9.24 -17.33
C GLU A 150 -4.49 9.46 -15.84
N ALA A 151 -3.57 8.72 -15.21
CA ALA A 151 -3.24 8.88 -13.80
C ALA A 151 -2.82 10.32 -13.46
N ALA A 152 -2.01 10.96 -14.30
CA ALA A 152 -1.66 12.38 -14.15
C ALA A 152 -2.89 13.30 -14.29
N ARG A 153 -3.79 13.02 -15.22
CA ARG A 153 -5.02 13.79 -15.44
C ARG A 153 -6.01 13.71 -14.27
N ILE A 154 -6.02 12.61 -13.52
CA ILE A 154 -6.95 12.37 -12.40
C ILE A 154 -6.28 12.36 -11.02
N ASP A 155 -5.06 12.88 -10.92
CA ASP A 155 -4.27 12.98 -9.69
C ASP A 155 -4.10 11.64 -8.95
N LYS A 156 -3.88 10.55 -9.70
CA LYS A 156 -3.67 9.21 -9.16
C LYS A 156 -2.22 8.79 -9.22
N TYR A 157 -1.82 8.06 -8.18
CA TYR A 157 -0.54 7.38 -8.12
C TYR A 157 -0.68 5.92 -8.58
N ILE A 158 0.19 5.52 -9.51
CA ILE A 158 0.38 4.12 -9.90
C ILE A 158 1.61 3.60 -9.16
N ALA A 159 1.42 2.66 -8.25
CA ALA A 159 2.49 1.93 -7.60
C ALA A 159 3.01 0.83 -8.54
N THR A 160 4.13 1.10 -9.19
CA THR A 160 4.73 0.27 -10.25
C THR A 160 5.89 -0.62 -9.79
N ALA A 161 6.32 -0.51 -8.53
CA ALA A 161 7.41 -1.32 -7.99
C ALA A 161 7.09 -2.80 -8.11
N LYS A 162 8.01 -3.66 -8.54
CA LYS A 162 7.74 -5.11 -8.53
C LYS A 162 7.48 -5.58 -7.09
N PRO A 163 6.47 -6.44 -6.80
CA PRO A 163 6.26 -6.90 -5.44
C PRO A 163 7.48 -7.67 -4.92
N VAL A 164 7.85 -7.41 -3.67
CA VAL A 164 9.03 -8.03 -3.02
C VAL A 164 8.61 -8.96 -1.89
N LYS A 165 9.44 -9.96 -1.58
CA LYS A 165 9.13 -10.96 -0.55
C LYS A 165 9.24 -10.43 0.88
N ASP A 166 9.95 -9.31 1.09
CA ASP A 166 10.09 -8.69 2.40
C ASP A 166 8.86 -7.83 2.75
N GLY A 167 8.12 -8.24 3.79
CA GLY A 167 6.92 -7.54 4.24
C GLY A 167 7.17 -6.14 4.78
N ARG A 168 8.35 -5.84 5.33
CA ARG A 168 8.65 -4.50 5.86
C ARG A 168 8.70 -3.46 4.75
N VAL A 169 8.95 -3.90 3.51
CA VAL A 169 8.98 -3.07 2.31
C VAL A 169 7.64 -3.14 1.58
N GLU A 170 7.16 -4.34 1.25
CA GLU A 170 5.97 -4.50 0.40
C GLU A 170 4.72 -3.89 1.03
N LEU A 171 4.51 -4.08 2.34
CA LEU A 171 3.25 -3.70 2.99
C LEU A 171 3.00 -2.18 3.00
N ILE A 172 4.04 -1.35 2.87
CA ILE A 172 3.93 0.12 2.79
C ILE A 172 3.04 0.55 1.60
N HIS A 173 2.97 -0.27 0.54
CA HIS A 173 2.13 0.03 -0.62
C HIS A 173 0.62 -0.06 -0.34
N TYR A 174 0.19 -0.62 0.78
CA TYR A 174 -1.22 -0.90 1.09
C TYR A 174 -1.73 -0.08 2.28
N ILE A 175 -0.86 0.65 2.96
CA ILE A 175 -1.21 1.47 4.12
C ILE A 175 -0.84 2.94 3.89
N LYS A 176 -1.38 3.80 4.73
CA LYS A 176 -1.02 5.23 4.83
C LYS A 176 -0.59 5.55 6.23
N GLU A 177 0.39 6.42 6.35
CA GLU A 177 0.91 6.88 7.63
C GLU A 177 0.03 7.98 8.20
N GLN A 178 -0.19 7.97 9.52
CA GLN A 178 -0.89 9.00 10.26
C GLN A 178 -0.08 9.41 11.48
N SER A 179 -0.02 10.72 11.70
CA SER A 179 0.54 11.32 12.91
C SER A 179 -0.60 12.03 13.62
N ILE A 180 -0.72 11.81 14.92
CA ILE A 180 -1.68 12.46 15.80
C ILE A 180 -0.86 13.08 16.92
N SER A 181 -1.00 14.39 17.09
CA SER A 181 -0.37 15.12 18.18
C SER A 181 -1.46 15.75 19.03
N PHE A 182 -1.39 15.54 20.34
CA PHE A 182 -2.31 16.16 21.27
C PHE A 182 -1.66 16.40 22.63
N GLU A 183 -2.03 17.52 23.24
CA GLU A 183 -1.61 17.89 24.59
C GLU A 183 -2.50 17.17 25.63
N TYR A 184 -1.88 16.67 26.70
CA TYR A 184 -2.58 16.07 27.85
C TYR A 184 -2.34 16.83 29.16
N HIS A 185 -1.86 18.08 29.07
CA HIS A 185 -1.79 19.00 30.20
C HIS A 185 -2.90 20.06 30.15
N ARG A 186 -3.23 20.62 31.31
CA ARG A 186 -4.02 21.85 31.41
C ARG A 186 -3.19 22.91 32.11
N TYR A 187 -2.72 23.90 31.34
CA TYR A 187 -1.82 24.96 31.83
C TYR A 187 -0.57 24.40 32.55
N GLY A 188 0.01 23.31 32.02
CA GLY A 188 1.17 22.63 32.60
C GLY A 188 0.85 21.64 33.73
N SER A 189 -0.40 21.56 34.20
CA SER A 189 -0.83 20.55 35.18
C SER A 189 -1.23 19.26 34.47
N ILE A 190 -0.72 18.12 34.94
CA ILE A 190 -1.02 16.78 34.40
C ILE A 190 -1.61 15.92 35.53
N LEU A 191 -2.78 15.33 35.28
CA LEU A 191 -3.47 14.45 36.23
C LEU A 191 -3.33 12.97 35.85
N GLU A 192 -3.27 12.67 34.55
CA GLU A 192 -3.15 11.32 34.01
C GLU A 192 -2.39 11.37 32.67
N VAL A 193 -1.70 10.27 32.34
CA VAL A 193 -1.06 10.06 31.04
C VAL A 193 -1.94 9.10 30.24
N PRO A 194 -2.55 9.54 29.13
CA PRO A 194 -3.42 8.70 28.33
C PRO A 194 -2.62 7.59 27.61
N PRO A 195 -3.23 6.42 27.36
CA PRO A 195 -2.62 5.38 26.53
C PRO A 195 -2.42 5.88 25.09
N VAL A 196 -1.53 5.21 24.35
CA VAL A 196 -1.32 5.49 22.92
C VAL A 196 -2.35 4.71 22.11
N GLU A 197 -3.16 5.42 21.31
CA GLU A 197 -4.21 4.87 20.43
C GLU A 197 -3.97 5.19 18.93
#